data_AF-A0A2H9PBI9-F1
#
_entry.id   AF-A0A2H9PBI9-F1
#
_cell.length_a   1.000
_cell.length_b   1.000
_cell.length_c   1.000
_cell.angle_alpha   90.00
_cell.angle_beta   90.00
_cell.angle_gamma   90.00
#
_symmetry.space_group_name_H-M   'P 1'
#
loop_
_entity.id
_entity.type
_entity.pdbx_description
1 polymer ?
#
loop_
_entity_poly.entity_id
_entity_poly.type
_entity_poly.pdbx_seq_one_letter_code
_entity_poly.pdbx_strand_id
1 'polypeptide(L)'
;MLIFFDFKFRKYKKIKYLGMPLMTEVGKAIPKELFLKSAEDLRMVSKDNKIITENKDEISFILDRAIHDVPWPEQRWIEYICEHKIQDYTQEQQFFLKAHLQPFISLYEALKIDYRRGVYLRDLFNGKELFLMDIGFGTTAKKGMLLATRVITFEGLNFTAGAPILFRQEDKKQLVENFTFLYEKKKNEMTWEKMMRKYAPYFFIEYRKRDYTVYFANVTEDSITPFSLLTAAWDYARKKNLIKHSDDFPVEQCLINSNWQKTGLASMVITRSQKDGKLIVGVFLVDIFCLGLKDTFFNANIPADQFEDIFLRKYYQNTEPVTIGINYAKEIIFGAIDYARKLGFEPQKNFKLSKYVLGTEKLTYQHNIKFGGPEGKPLYIAGPYDDYKKIVRQLTELLGEGGFHFILPSE
;
A
#
# COMPACT_ATOMS: atom_id res chain seq x y z
N MET A 1 30.45 17.23 -6.36
CA MET A 1 29.03 17.36 -5.97
C MET A 1 28.18 16.21 -6.52
N LEU A 2 28.20 15.90 -7.82
CA LEU A 2 27.44 14.77 -8.42
C LEU A 2 27.74 13.38 -7.81
N ILE A 3 29.01 13.03 -7.57
CA ILE A 3 29.43 11.73 -7.00
C ILE A 3 28.86 11.52 -5.58
N PHE A 4 28.87 12.58 -4.76
CA PHE A 4 28.36 12.54 -3.38
C PHE A 4 26.83 12.37 -3.34
N PHE A 5 26.13 12.93 -4.33
CA PHE A 5 24.69 12.75 -4.47
C PHE A 5 24.33 11.33 -4.95
N ASP A 6 25.08 10.76 -5.89
CA ASP A 6 24.85 9.40 -6.37
C ASP A 6 25.05 8.37 -5.24
N PHE A 7 26.06 8.60 -4.38
CA PHE A 7 26.26 7.82 -3.15
C PHE A 7 25.07 7.93 -2.19
N LYS A 8 24.61 9.14 -1.85
CA LYS A 8 23.43 9.35 -0.99
C LYS A 8 22.15 8.75 -1.57
N PHE A 9 22.00 8.74 -2.88
CA PHE A 9 20.84 8.19 -3.57
C PHE A 9 20.83 6.65 -3.56
N ARG A 10 21.97 6.00 -3.84
CA ARG A 10 22.12 4.54 -3.68
C ARG A 10 21.86 4.11 -2.24
N LYS A 11 22.39 4.88 -1.29
CA LYS A 11 22.17 4.69 0.15
C LYS A 11 20.69 4.81 0.52
N TYR A 12 19.99 5.85 0.04
CA TYR A 12 18.53 5.98 0.22
C TYR A 12 17.76 4.77 -0.32
N LYS A 13 18.08 4.31 -1.54
CA LYS A 13 17.42 3.13 -2.13
C LYS A 13 17.63 1.88 -1.30
N LYS A 14 18.87 1.65 -0.82
CA LYS A 14 19.21 0.53 0.07
C LYS A 14 18.41 0.60 1.37
N ILE A 15 18.38 1.77 2.00
CA ILE A 15 17.64 2.01 3.25
C ILE A 15 16.14 1.79 3.06
N LYS A 16 15.56 2.22 1.94
CA LYS A 16 14.14 1.98 1.64
C LYS A 16 13.84 0.49 1.44
N TYR A 17 14.72 -0.23 0.73
CA TYR A 17 14.59 -1.67 0.52
C TYR A 17 14.71 -2.47 1.82
N LEU A 18 15.56 -2.01 2.75
CA LEU A 18 15.73 -2.60 4.08
C LEU A 18 14.56 -2.26 5.02
N GLY A 19 14.25 -0.97 5.13
CA GLY A 19 13.38 -0.43 6.17
C GLY A 19 11.92 -0.78 5.99
N MET A 20 11.42 -0.84 4.75
CA MET A 20 9.99 -1.08 4.52
C MET A 20 9.55 -2.51 4.90
N PRO A 21 10.22 -3.59 4.49
CA PRO A 21 9.92 -4.93 4.98
C PRO A 21 10.13 -5.06 6.49
N LEU A 22 11.21 -4.45 7.01
CA LEU A 22 11.55 -4.53 8.43
C LEU A 22 10.48 -3.89 9.33
N MET A 23 10.07 -2.66 9.03
CA MET A 23 9.01 -1.99 9.78
C MET A 23 7.65 -2.66 9.58
N THR A 24 7.47 -3.38 8.47
CA THR A 24 6.29 -4.23 8.26
C THR A 24 6.27 -5.41 9.23
N GLU A 25 7.39 -6.12 9.41
CA GLU A 25 7.49 -7.20 10.40
C GLU A 25 7.30 -6.68 11.84
N VAL A 26 7.90 -5.53 12.16
CA VAL A 26 7.66 -4.86 13.46
C VAL A 26 6.17 -4.59 13.67
N GLY A 27 5.46 -4.10 12.64
CA GLY A 27 4.04 -3.80 12.71
C GLY A 27 3.13 -5.02 12.86
N LYS A 28 3.51 -6.18 12.28
CA LYS A 28 2.72 -7.43 12.35
C LYS A 28 2.63 -7.99 13.77
N ALA A 29 3.66 -7.80 14.56
CA ALA A 29 3.76 -8.37 15.91
C ALA A 29 3.16 -7.47 16.99
N ILE A 30 2.50 -6.36 16.62
CA ILE A 30 1.87 -5.43 17.56
C ILE A 30 0.73 -6.13 18.32
N PRO A 31 0.71 -6.08 19.66
CA PRO A 31 -0.39 -6.60 20.46
C PRO A 31 -1.73 -5.94 20.13
N LYS A 32 -2.81 -6.71 20.17
CA LYS A 32 -4.17 -6.23 19.84
C LYS A 32 -4.59 -5.07 20.74
N GLU A 33 -4.27 -5.09 22.04
CA GLU A 33 -4.64 -3.99 22.94
C GLU A 33 -3.91 -2.69 22.58
N LEU A 34 -2.64 -2.78 22.20
CA LEU A 34 -1.86 -1.62 21.75
C LEU A 34 -2.42 -1.05 20.44
N PHE A 35 -2.81 -1.92 19.51
CA PHE A 35 -3.44 -1.50 18.27
C PHE A 35 -4.75 -0.75 18.53
N LEU A 36 -5.64 -1.31 19.36
CA LEU A 36 -6.92 -0.68 19.71
C LEU A 36 -6.73 0.64 20.44
N LYS A 37 -5.84 0.70 21.44
CA LYS A 37 -5.50 1.94 22.16
C LYS A 37 -4.99 3.02 21.23
N SER A 38 -4.18 2.65 20.24
CA SER A 38 -3.66 3.59 19.23
C SER A 38 -4.77 4.10 18.31
N ALA A 39 -5.75 3.26 17.99
CA ALA A 39 -6.93 3.65 17.21
C ALA A 39 -7.89 4.56 17.99
N GLU A 40 -8.06 4.33 19.30
CA GLU A 40 -8.86 5.19 20.19
C GLU A 40 -8.30 6.61 20.24
N ASP A 41 -6.98 6.76 20.39
CA ASP A 41 -6.31 8.06 20.39
C ASP A 41 -6.54 8.84 19.07
N LEU A 42 -6.71 8.12 17.96
CA LEU A 42 -7.01 8.67 16.64
C LEU A 42 -8.52 8.86 16.38
N ARG A 43 -9.38 8.54 17.37
CA ARG A 43 -10.85 8.56 17.25
C ARG A 43 -11.37 7.65 16.14
N MET A 44 -10.73 6.50 15.97
CA MET A 44 -11.04 5.51 14.95
C MET A 44 -11.75 4.27 15.52
N VAL A 45 -12.35 4.37 16.70
CA VAL A 45 -13.04 3.25 17.35
C VAL A 45 -14.50 3.62 17.57
N SER A 46 -15.41 2.73 17.17
CA SER A 46 -16.85 2.88 17.41
C SER A 46 -17.22 2.56 18.85
N LYS A 47 -18.46 2.85 19.26
CA LYS A 47 -18.99 2.44 20.57
C LYS A 47 -18.97 0.92 20.79
N ASP A 48 -18.98 0.15 19.70
CA ASP A 48 -18.96 -1.32 19.71
C ASP A 48 -17.55 -1.89 19.47
N ASN A 49 -16.49 -1.12 19.75
CA ASN A 49 -15.08 -1.49 19.57
C ASN A 49 -14.68 -1.88 18.13
N LYS A 50 -15.37 -1.34 17.11
CA LYS A 50 -15.02 -1.55 15.71
C LYS A 50 -14.11 -0.44 15.20
N ILE A 51 -13.19 -0.78 14.29
CA ILE A 51 -12.30 0.19 13.67
C ILE A 51 -13.03 0.94 12.55
N ILE A 52 -12.97 2.26 12.60
CA ILE A 52 -13.62 3.20 11.68
C ILE A 52 -12.56 3.85 10.81
N THR A 53 -12.51 3.48 9.55
CA THR A 53 -11.50 3.93 8.57
C THR A 53 -12.18 4.38 7.28
N GLU A 54 -11.73 5.45 6.64
CA GLU A 54 -12.18 5.88 5.30
C GLU A 54 -11.59 5.04 4.18
N ASN A 55 -10.44 4.42 4.44
CA ASN A 55 -9.82 3.47 3.53
C ASN A 55 -8.81 2.65 4.32
N LYS A 56 -8.33 1.59 3.69
CA LYS A 56 -7.33 0.68 4.27
C LYS A 56 -6.02 1.39 4.63
N ASP A 57 -5.72 2.54 4.02
CA ASP A 57 -4.47 3.27 4.23
C ASP A 57 -4.45 3.99 5.59
N GLU A 58 -5.60 4.37 6.16
CA GLU A 58 -5.66 5.03 7.47
C GLU A 58 -5.16 4.14 8.61
N ILE A 59 -5.13 2.82 8.42
CA ILE A 59 -4.57 1.89 9.40
C ILE A 59 -3.07 2.13 9.60
N SER A 60 -2.38 2.70 8.61
CA SER A 60 -0.97 3.08 8.75
C SER A 60 -0.75 4.14 9.83
N PHE A 61 -1.74 4.99 10.15
CA PHE A 61 -1.66 5.94 11.26
C PHE A 61 -1.77 5.24 12.62
N ILE A 62 -2.64 4.22 12.72
CA ILE A 62 -2.76 3.39 13.92
C ILE A 62 -1.42 2.68 14.19
N LEU A 63 -0.83 2.10 13.15
CA LEU A 63 0.45 1.39 13.24
C LEU A 63 1.60 2.35 13.59
N ASP A 64 1.69 3.53 12.94
CA ASP A 64 2.72 4.51 13.28
C ASP A 64 2.67 4.91 14.76
N ARG A 65 1.46 5.19 15.25
CA ARG A 65 1.23 5.56 16.64
C ARG A 65 1.57 4.42 17.61
N ALA A 66 1.14 3.21 17.31
CA ALA A 66 1.43 2.02 18.10
C ALA A 66 2.94 1.75 18.21
N ILE A 67 3.67 1.93 17.11
CA ILE A 67 5.12 1.70 17.08
C ILE A 67 5.87 2.75 17.90
N HIS A 68 5.55 4.03 17.71
CA HIS A 68 6.45 5.12 18.09
C HIS A 68 5.99 5.98 19.28
N ASP A 69 4.70 5.94 19.65
CA ASP A 69 4.13 6.95 20.54
C ASP A 69 3.53 6.41 21.82
N VAL A 70 2.84 5.26 21.76
CA VAL A 70 2.05 4.73 22.88
C VAL A 70 2.93 3.78 23.72
N PRO A 71 3.20 4.08 25.01
CA PRO A 71 3.83 3.13 25.90
C PRO A 71 2.89 1.94 26.18
N TRP A 72 3.35 0.71 25.94
CA TRP A 72 2.59 -0.51 26.24
C TRP A 72 3.41 -1.81 26.39
N PRO A 73 3.25 -2.54 27.52
CA PRO A 73 2.51 -2.13 28.73
C PRO A 73 3.17 -0.95 29.46
N GLU A 74 4.50 -0.87 29.42
CA GLU A 74 5.28 0.15 30.14
C GLU A 74 6.16 1.01 29.23
N GLN A 75 6.43 0.54 28.01
CA GLN A 75 7.32 1.19 27.05
C GLN A 75 6.80 1.07 25.62
N ARG A 76 7.29 1.90 24.71
CA ARG A 76 6.83 1.89 23.32
C ARG A 76 7.20 0.58 22.64
N TRP A 77 6.42 0.20 21.64
CA TRP A 77 6.67 -1.04 20.90
C TRP A 77 8.07 -1.09 20.27
N ILE A 78 8.55 0.03 19.71
CA ILE A 78 9.91 0.07 19.16
C ILE A 78 11.00 -0.12 20.21
N GLU A 79 10.78 0.35 21.44
CA GLU A 79 11.70 0.15 22.58
C GLU A 79 11.72 -1.33 22.95
N TYR A 80 10.54 -1.95 23.09
CA TYR A 80 10.40 -3.38 23.34
C TYR A 80 11.12 -4.24 22.29
N ILE A 81 10.94 -3.94 20.99
CA ILE A 81 11.64 -4.64 19.91
C ILE A 81 13.16 -4.48 20.04
N CYS A 82 13.65 -3.27 20.31
CA CYS A 82 15.09 -2.99 20.45
C CYS A 82 15.72 -3.63 21.68
N GLU A 83 14.96 -3.89 22.73
CA GLU A 83 15.46 -4.52 23.95
C GLU A 83 15.37 -6.04 23.90
N HIS A 84 14.26 -6.58 23.42
CA HIS A 84 13.93 -8.00 23.59
C HIS A 84 14.09 -8.82 22.31
N LYS A 85 13.98 -8.20 21.14
CA LYS A 85 13.98 -8.90 19.84
C LYS A 85 15.07 -8.44 18.89
N ILE A 86 15.95 -7.54 19.33
CA ILE A 86 16.96 -6.93 18.45
C ILE A 86 17.95 -7.95 17.87
N GLN A 87 18.18 -9.06 18.58
CA GLN A 87 19.08 -10.14 18.15
C GLN A 87 18.50 -10.99 17.01
N ASP A 88 17.19 -10.91 16.76
CA ASP A 88 16.53 -11.61 15.65
C ASP A 88 16.84 -10.95 14.29
N TYR A 89 17.49 -9.79 14.30
CA TYR A 89 17.76 -8.97 13.13
C TYR A 89 19.25 -8.87 12.82
N THR A 90 19.57 -8.75 11.53
CA THR A 90 20.94 -8.48 11.06
C THR A 90 21.47 -7.16 11.62
N GLN A 91 22.80 -7.01 11.71
CA GLN A 91 23.42 -5.80 12.26
C GLN A 91 22.93 -4.50 11.59
N GLU A 92 22.75 -4.51 10.25
CA GLU A 92 22.23 -3.35 9.52
C GLU A 92 20.78 -3.02 9.89
N GLN A 93 19.93 -4.05 10.04
CA GLN A 93 18.55 -3.88 10.51
C GLN A 93 18.51 -3.38 11.97
N GLN A 94 19.42 -3.85 12.83
CA GLN A 94 19.51 -3.37 14.21
C GLN A 94 19.81 -1.88 14.28
N PHE A 95 20.76 -1.39 13.47
CA PHE A 95 21.05 0.04 13.40
C PHE A 95 19.85 0.84 12.90
N PHE A 96 19.14 0.31 11.90
CA PHE A 96 17.93 0.94 11.39
C PHE A 96 16.82 1.01 12.44
N LEU A 97 16.53 -0.09 13.16
CA LEU A 97 15.55 -0.12 14.25
C LEU A 97 15.90 0.88 15.36
N LYS A 98 17.18 0.97 15.73
CA LYS A 98 17.64 1.93 16.75
C LYS A 98 17.41 3.39 16.31
N ALA A 99 17.42 3.70 15.01
CA ALA A 99 17.08 5.03 14.51
C ALA A 99 15.61 5.41 14.76
N HIS A 100 14.72 4.43 14.97
CA HIS A 100 13.32 4.64 15.35
C HIS A 100 13.11 4.84 16.86
N LEU A 101 14.15 4.77 17.71
CA LEU A 101 14.02 5.05 19.14
C LEU A 101 13.77 6.52 19.43
N GLN A 102 14.33 7.43 18.65
CA GLN A 102 14.13 8.88 18.84
C GLN A 102 13.67 9.55 17.55
N PRO A 103 12.47 9.19 17.05
CA PRO A 103 11.96 9.79 15.84
C PRO A 103 11.35 11.15 16.19
N PHE A 104 11.44 12.10 15.26
CA PHE A 104 10.96 13.45 15.45
C PHE A 104 9.70 13.70 14.61
N ILE A 105 8.54 13.76 15.27
CA ILE A 105 7.27 14.14 14.64
C ILE A 105 7.08 15.65 14.76
N SER A 106 6.67 16.28 13.65
CA SER A 106 6.39 17.72 13.59
C SER A 106 5.50 18.05 12.39
N LEU A 107 5.10 19.32 12.30
CA LEU A 107 4.47 19.91 11.13
C LEU A 107 5.51 20.70 10.35
N TYR A 108 5.71 20.34 9.09
CA TYR A 108 6.71 20.93 8.22
C TYR A 108 6.08 21.70 7.06
N GLU A 109 6.78 22.73 6.59
CA GLU A 109 6.50 23.42 5.33
C GLU A 109 7.58 23.10 4.30
N ALA A 110 7.16 22.74 3.09
CA ALA A 110 8.05 22.54 1.96
C ALA A 110 8.58 23.88 1.43
N LEU A 111 9.85 24.19 1.68
CA LEU A 111 10.50 25.42 1.22
C LEU A 111 10.95 25.35 -0.24
N LYS A 112 11.57 24.22 -0.59
CA LYS A 112 12.19 23.97 -1.89
C LYS A 112 12.14 22.49 -2.22
N ILE A 113 11.89 22.17 -3.48
CA ILE A 113 11.89 20.80 -3.99
C ILE A 113 13.21 20.59 -4.72
N ASP A 114 13.93 19.53 -4.36
CA ASP A 114 15.02 19.01 -5.17
C ASP A 114 14.46 17.86 -6.03
N TYR A 115 14.29 18.16 -7.32
CA TYR A 115 13.52 17.33 -8.24
C TYR A 115 14.05 15.89 -8.27
N ARG A 116 13.16 14.92 -8.07
CA ARG A 116 13.46 13.47 -7.97
C ARG A 116 14.39 13.06 -6.83
N ARG A 117 14.69 13.94 -5.88
CA ARG A 117 15.58 13.64 -4.74
C ARG A 117 14.89 13.78 -3.40
N GLY A 118 14.20 14.89 -3.18
CA GLY A 118 13.62 15.17 -1.88
C GLY A 118 13.10 16.59 -1.74
N VAL A 119 12.84 16.96 -0.50
CA VAL A 119 12.24 18.27 -0.17
C VAL A 119 12.99 18.88 1.01
N TYR A 120 13.33 20.16 0.86
CA TYR A 120 13.78 20.98 1.96
C TYR A 120 12.56 21.40 2.77
N LEU A 121 12.52 20.95 4.01
CA LEU A 121 11.45 21.17 4.96
C LEU A 121 11.91 22.15 6.03
N ARG A 122 11.00 23.02 6.45
CA ARG A 122 11.14 23.82 7.67
C ARG A 122 10.12 23.35 8.68
N ASP A 123 10.59 23.03 9.88
CA ASP A 123 9.72 22.80 11.04
C ASP A 123 9.00 24.10 11.42
N LEU A 124 7.67 24.06 11.48
CA LEU A 124 6.86 25.25 11.72
C LEU A 124 6.80 25.70 13.17
N PHE A 125 7.31 24.91 14.11
CA PHE A 125 7.31 25.24 15.54
C PHE A 125 8.67 25.71 16.04
N ASN A 126 9.77 25.15 15.52
CA ASN A 126 11.13 25.51 15.96
C ASN A 126 12.00 26.15 14.86
N GLY A 127 11.50 26.22 13.62
CA GLY A 127 12.18 26.87 12.50
C GLY A 127 13.38 26.10 11.93
N LYS A 128 13.76 24.95 12.51
CA LYS A 128 14.86 24.13 11.99
C LYS A 128 14.53 23.62 10.60
N GLU A 129 15.55 23.61 9.76
CA GLU A 129 15.44 23.11 8.40
C GLU A 129 16.10 21.74 8.28
N LEU A 130 15.49 20.87 7.49
CA LEU A 130 16.06 19.58 7.15
C LEU A 130 15.79 19.25 5.68
N PHE A 131 16.68 18.47 5.09
CA PHE A 131 16.42 17.86 3.79
C PHE A 131 15.81 16.48 4.01
N LEU A 132 14.53 16.32 3.69
CA LEU A 132 13.84 15.04 3.67
C LEU A 132 14.18 14.34 2.35
N MET A 133 14.93 13.25 2.42
CA MET A 133 15.22 12.44 1.26
C MET A 133 13.99 11.58 0.97
N ASP A 134 13.27 11.94 -0.08
CA ASP A 134 12.11 11.20 -0.54
C ASP A 134 11.89 11.50 -2.03
N ILE A 135 12.14 10.50 -2.89
CA ILE A 135 12.01 10.65 -4.35
C ILE A 135 10.57 10.98 -4.74
N GLY A 136 9.62 10.37 -4.00
CA GLY A 136 8.20 10.63 -4.10
C GLY A 136 7.98 12.11 -3.91
N PHE A 137 8.19 12.65 -2.72
CA PHE A 137 8.00 14.08 -2.43
C PHE A 137 8.86 15.01 -3.27
N GLY A 138 10.08 14.61 -3.66
CA GLY A 138 10.93 15.35 -4.60
C GLY A 138 10.32 15.49 -6.00
N THR A 139 9.35 14.66 -6.35
CA THR A 139 8.52 14.78 -7.55
C THR A 139 7.15 15.37 -7.21
N THR A 140 6.65 14.95 -6.04
CA THR A 140 5.50 15.27 -5.15
C THR A 140 5.06 16.69 -4.96
N ALA A 141 5.94 17.33 -4.21
CA ALA A 141 5.61 18.42 -3.35
C ALA A 141 5.54 19.69 -4.17
N LYS A 142 4.80 20.65 -3.61
CA LYS A 142 4.81 22.02 -4.07
C LYS A 142 5.37 22.87 -2.94
N LYS A 143 6.03 23.97 -3.30
CA LYS A 143 6.46 24.96 -2.33
C LYS A 143 5.23 25.44 -1.54
N GLY A 144 5.36 25.55 -0.22
CA GLY A 144 4.27 25.90 0.70
C GLY A 144 3.35 24.73 1.09
N MET A 145 3.54 23.54 0.52
CA MET A 145 2.84 22.33 0.97
C MET A 145 3.20 22.03 2.42
N LEU A 146 2.21 21.63 3.21
CA LEU A 146 2.40 21.27 4.60
C LEU A 146 2.38 19.75 4.76
N LEU A 147 3.24 19.27 5.66
CA LEU A 147 3.47 17.85 5.90
C LEU A 147 3.58 17.62 7.40
N ALA A 148 2.60 16.97 8.01
CA ALA A 148 2.78 16.42 9.35
C ALA A 148 3.30 14.99 9.20
N THR A 149 4.52 14.76 9.64
CA THR A 149 5.14 13.43 9.53
C THR A 149 6.18 13.25 10.59
N ARG A 150 6.50 12.00 10.86
CA ARG A 150 7.59 11.60 11.72
C ARG A 150 8.84 11.39 10.88
N VAL A 151 9.94 11.94 11.34
CA VAL A 151 11.24 11.89 10.67
C VAL A 151 12.24 11.11 11.52
N ILE A 152 12.96 10.20 10.90
CA ILE A 152 14.16 9.59 11.49
C ILE A 152 15.40 10.06 10.74
N THR A 153 16.52 10.14 11.45
CA THR A 153 17.83 10.32 10.82
C THR A 153 18.56 8.98 10.85
N PHE A 154 18.92 8.47 9.67
CA PHE A 154 19.70 7.26 9.55
C PHE A 154 20.91 7.51 8.66
N GLU A 155 22.10 7.32 9.22
CA GLU A 155 23.39 7.53 8.57
C GLU A 155 23.52 8.87 7.79
N GLY A 156 23.04 9.96 8.39
CA GLY A 156 23.12 11.32 7.86
C GLY A 156 22.05 11.69 6.83
N LEU A 157 21.02 10.85 6.67
CA LEU A 157 19.87 11.09 5.80
C LEU A 157 18.58 11.13 6.63
N ASN A 158 17.65 12.03 6.28
CA ASN A 158 16.34 12.12 6.93
C ASN A 158 15.29 11.39 6.10
N PHE A 159 14.45 10.60 6.76
CA PHE A 159 13.40 9.79 6.14
C PHE A 159 12.11 9.95 6.92
N THR A 160 10.97 9.77 6.24
CA THR A 160 9.71 9.58 6.94
C THR A 160 9.68 8.21 7.62
N ALA A 161 9.23 8.16 8.87
CA ALA A 161 8.94 6.96 9.62
C ALA A 161 7.45 6.96 9.98
N GLY A 162 6.60 6.34 9.15
CA GLY A 162 5.15 6.37 9.36
C GLY A 162 4.42 7.45 8.56
N ALA A 163 3.11 7.26 8.39
CA ALA A 163 2.31 7.87 7.33
C ALA A 163 2.31 9.41 7.34
N PRO A 164 2.57 10.08 6.20
CA PRO A 164 2.61 11.52 6.15
C PRO A 164 1.19 12.06 5.98
N ILE A 165 0.82 13.05 6.77
CA ILE A 165 -0.45 13.75 6.61
C ILE A 165 -0.18 15.03 5.84
N LEU A 166 -0.86 15.18 4.72
CA LEU A 166 -0.69 16.33 3.83
C LEU A 166 -1.77 17.36 4.09
N PHE A 167 -1.34 18.61 4.25
CA PHE A 167 -2.23 19.76 4.39
C PHE A 167 -1.94 20.79 3.30
N ARG A 168 -2.94 21.63 3.01
CA ARG A 168 -2.81 22.75 2.09
C ARG A 168 -2.20 23.94 2.84
N GLN A 169 -1.62 24.86 2.10
CA GLN A 169 -0.98 26.04 2.68
C GLN A 169 -1.97 26.92 3.46
N GLU A 170 -3.23 26.97 3.04
CA GLU A 170 -4.33 27.69 3.71
C GLU A 170 -4.57 27.21 5.15
N ASP A 171 -4.22 25.97 5.45
CA ASP A 171 -4.39 25.36 6.78
C ASP A 171 -3.33 25.81 7.79
N LYS A 172 -2.22 26.38 7.30
CA LYS A 172 -1.01 26.64 8.09
C LYS A 172 -1.32 27.41 9.35
N LYS A 173 -2.03 28.53 9.21
CA LYS A 173 -2.32 29.44 10.31
C LYS A 173 -3.10 28.72 11.41
N GLN A 174 -4.20 28.08 11.05
CA GLN A 174 -5.06 27.36 11.98
C GLN A 174 -4.34 26.21 12.68
N LEU A 175 -3.58 25.38 11.95
CA LEU A 175 -2.87 24.23 12.52
C LEU A 175 -1.80 24.68 13.52
N VAL A 176 -1.01 25.70 13.15
CA VAL A 176 0.06 26.21 14.00
C VAL A 176 -0.50 26.91 15.25
N GLU A 177 -1.47 27.81 15.10
CA GLU A 177 -2.07 28.55 16.21
C GLU A 177 -2.75 27.60 17.22
N ASN A 178 -3.56 26.65 16.75
CA ASN A 178 -4.27 25.71 17.63
C ASN A 178 -3.31 24.80 18.38
N PHE A 179 -2.28 24.28 17.70
CA PHE A 179 -1.31 23.39 18.33
C PHE A 179 -0.40 24.15 19.30
N THR A 180 -0.06 25.41 18.98
CA THR A 180 0.70 26.30 19.88
C THR A 180 -0.11 26.66 21.12
N PHE A 181 -1.40 26.95 20.96
CA PHE A 181 -2.29 27.17 22.10
C PHE A 181 -2.37 25.94 23.02
N LEU A 182 -2.47 24.74 22.43
CA LEU A 182 -2.43 23.48 23.17
C LEU A 182 -1.10 23.31 23.91
N TYR A 183 0.03 23.66 23.27
CA TYR A 183 1.34 23.67 23.91
C TYR A 183 1.40 24.58 25.12
N GLU A 184 1.02 25.84 24.96
CA GLU A 184 1.11 26.85 26.01
C GLU A 184 0.35 26.45 27.27
N LYS A 185 -0.80 25.78 27.11
CA LYS A 185 -1.59 25.25 28.23
C LYS A 185 -0.92 24.08 28.95
N LYS A 186 0.00 23.37 28.30
CA LYS A 186 0.55 22.07 28.73
C LYS A 186 2.07 22.05 28.91
N LYS A 187 2.78 23.13 28.55
CA LYS A 187 4.24 23.19 28.53
C LYS A 187 4.91 22.96 29.89
N ASN A 188 4.22 23.24 31.00
CA ASN A 188 4.73 23.00 32.35
C ASN A 188 4.54 21.54 32.82
N GLU A 189 3.78 20.72 32.08
CA GLU A 189 3.49 19.32 32.45
C GLU A 189 4.44 18.32 31.77
N MET A 190 5.08 18.71 30.66
CA MET A 190 5.91 17.81 29.85
C MET A 190 6.84 18.55 28.89
N THR A 191 7.89 17.87 28.43
CA THR A 191 8.79 18.38 27.40
C THR A 191 8.09 18.52 26.05
N TRP A 192 8.68 19.30 25.13
CA TRP A 192 8.19 19.46 23.76
C TRP A 192 8.06 18.11 23.02
N GLU A 193 9.06 17.23 23.18
CA GLU A 193 9.06 15.91 22.53
C GLU A 193 7.90 15.04 23.03
N LYS A 194 7.68 15.04 24.35
CA LYS A 194 6.57 14.30 24.97
C LYS A 194 5.22 14.89 24.56
N MET A 195 5.15 16.21 24.40
CA MET A 195 3.96 16.90 23.89
C MET A 195 3.67 16.49 22.45
N MET A 196 4.64 16.62 21.53
CA MET A 196 4.51 16.25 20.12
C MET A 196 4.04 14.80 19.96
N ARG A 197 4.63 13.88 20.73
CA ARG A 197 4.26 12.46 20.73
C ARG A 197 2.82 12.23 21.23
N LYS A 198 2.47 12.84 22.36
CA LYS A 198 1.16 12.67 22.99
C LYS A 198 0.05 13.23 22.10
N TYR A 199 0.27 14.40 21.50
CA TYR A 199 -0.73 15.16 20.77
C TYR A 199 -0.60 15.10 19.24
N ALA A 200 0.31 14.29 18.69
CA ALA A 200 0.36 13.96 17.26
C ALA A 200 -1.00 13.59 16.62
N PRO A 201 -1.93 12.89 17.31
CA PRO A 201 -3.27 12.62 16.77
C PRO A 201 -4.05 13.86 16.35
N TYR A 202 -3.71 15.04 16.88
CA TYR A 202 -4.28 16.32 16.46
C TYR A 202 -4.27 16.48 14.93
N PHE A 203 -3.13 16.25 14.29
CA PHE A 203 -3.01 16.42 12.84
C PHE A 203 -3.92 15.44 12.08
N PHE A 204 -3.98 14.18 12.52
CA PHE A 204 -4.88 13.20 11.90
C PHE A 204 -6.35 13.57 12.08
N ILE A 205 -6.74 14.02 13.27
CA ILE A 205 -8.11 14.45 13.55
C ILE A 205 -8.50 15.67 12.70
N GLU A 206 -7.61 16.65 12.55
CA GLU A 206 -7.86 17.81 11.67
C GLU A 206 -7.90 17.41 10.19
N TYR A 207 -7.12 16.41 9.78
CA TYR A 207 -7.18 15.85 8.44
C TYR A 207 -8.55 15.21 8.15
N ARG A 208 -9.09 14.38 9.06
CA ARG A 208 -10.40 13.72 8.88
C ARG A 208 -11.60 14.66 8.82
N LYS A 209 -11.52 15.86 9.41
CA LYS A 209 -12.62 16.84 9.37
C LYS A 209 -12.93 17.36 7.96
N ARG A 210 -12.18 16.98 6.93
CA ARG A 210 -12.16 17.63 5.60
C ARG A 210 -12.89 16.84 4.52
N ASP A 211 -14.09 16.37 4.86
CA ASP A 211 -15.08 15.67 4.03
C ASP A 211 -14.60 14.38 3.35
N TYR A 212 -14.87 13.24 3.99
CA TYR A 212 -14.61 11.91 3.43
C TYR A 212 -15.69 10.88 3.81
N THR A 213 -15.83 9.85 2.96
CA THR A 213 -16.76 8.72 3.15
C THR A 213 -16.16 7.65 4.06
N VAL A 214 -16.89 7.25 5.11
CA VAL A 214 -16.42 6.36 6.19
C VAL A 214 -16.76 4.88 5.92
N TYR A 215 -15.83 3.95 6.19
CA TYR A 215 -16.06 2.50 6.21
C TYR A 215 -15.84 1.91 7.61
N PHE A 216 -16.54 0.81 7.91
CA PHE A 216 -16.41 0.07 9.17
C PHE A 216 -15.69 -1.26 8.93
N ALA A 217 -14.59 -1.49 9.65
CA ALA A 217 -13.88 -2.77 9.65
C ALA A 217 -14.27 -3.55 10.92
N ASN A 218 -14.76 -4.78 10.74
CA ASN A 218 -15.02 -5.69 11.86
C ASN A 218 -13.68 -6.26 12.36
N VAL A 219 -13.36 -6.08 13.64
CA VAL A 219 -12.25 -6.75 14.29
C VAL A 219 -12.75 -8.10 14.81
N THR A 220 -12.99 -9.06 13.91
CA THR A 220 -13.12 -10.47 14.29
C THR A 220 -11.76 -11.16 14.14
N GLU A 221 -11.53 -12.23 14.92
CA GLU A 221 -10.21 -12.84 15.20
C GLU A 221 -9.36 -13.20 13.98
N ASP A 222 -9.91 -13.29 12.76
CA ASP A 222 -9.19 -13.82 11.59
C ASP A 222 -9.05 -12.92 10.36
N SER A 223 -9.39 -11.61 10.39
CA SER A 223 -9.47 -10.86 9.11
C SER A 223 -8.80 -9.48 9.01
N ILE A 224 -7.93 -9.09 9.95
CA ILE A 224 -7.06 -7.94 9.75
C ILE A 224 -5.63 -8.30 10.18
N THR A 225 -4.86 -8.90 9.28
CA THR A 225 -3.40 -8.90 9.45
C THR A 225 -2.86 -7.54 9.01
N PRO A 226 -2.04 -6.86 9.83
CA PRO A 226 -1.36 -5.58 9.47
C PRO A 226 -0.63 -5.62 8.12
N PHE A 227 -0.32 -6.83 7.66
CA PHE A 227 0.38 -7.15 6.42
C PHE A 227 -0.32 -6.70 5.12
N SER A 228 -1.64 -6.85 5.00
CA SER A 228 -2.36 -6.52 3.76
C SER A 228 -2.55 -5.01 3.53
N LEU A 229 -2.19 -4.19 4.52
CA LEU A 229 -2.54 -2.77 4.61
C LEU A 229 -1.31 -1.86 4.44
N LEU A 230 -0.17 -2.29 4.96
CA LEU A 230 1.11 -1.58 4.83
C LEU A 230 1.61 -1.49 3.37
N THR A 231 1.22 -2.44 2.52
CA THR A 231 1.54 -2.42 1.07
C THR A 231 0.71 -1.41 0.27
N ALA A 232 -0.42 -0.92 0.81
CA ALA A 232 -1.36 -0.06 0.08
C ALA A 232 -1.13 1.45 0.29
N ALA A 233 -0.69 1.86 1.49
CA ALA A 233 -0.86 3.24 1.95
C ALA A 233 0.10 4.30 1.37
N TRP A 234 1.27 3.90 0.87
CA TRP A 234 2.38 4.85 0.75
C TRP A 234 2.75 5.34 -0.64
N ASP A 235 1.86 5.14 -1.61
CA ASP A 235 2.15 5.51 -3.00
C ASP A 235 0.89 5.74 -3.86
N TYR A 236 -0.30 5.65 -3.25
CA TYR A 236 -1.54 5.35 -3.97
C TYR A 236 -2.15 6.56 -4.69
N ALA A 237 -2.12 7.76 -4.09
CA ALA A 237 -2.82 8.92 -4.65
C ALA A 237 -2.22 9.43 -5.98
N ARG A 238 -0.89 9.36 -6.15
CA ARG A 238 -0.21 9.90 -7.35
C ARG A 238 -0.10 8.90 -8.49
N LYS A 239 -0.12 7.61 -8.15
CA LYS A 239 -0.13 6.53 -9.14
C LYS A 239 -1.46 6.49 -9.88
N LYS A 240 -2.60 6.82 -9.26
CA LYS A 240 -3.90 6.82 -9.95
C LYS A 240 -3.94 7.64 -11.23
N ASN A 241 -3.31 8.83 -11.25
CA ASN A 241 -3.33 9.66 -12.46
C ASN A 241 -2.45 9.07 -13.57
N LEU A 242 -1.25 8.59 -13.24
CA LEU A 242 -0.37 7.89 -14.21
C LEU A 242 -1.02 6.62 -14.75
N ILE A 243 -1.68 5.87 -13.87
CA ILE A 243 -2.39 4.65 -14.24
C ILE A 243 -3.52 4.96 -15.22
N LYS A 244 -4.32 6.01 -14.96
CA LYS A 244 -5.37 6.46 -15.89
C LYS A 244 -4.84 6.85 -17.27
N HIS A 245 -3.60 7.33 -17.34
CA HIS A 245 -2.90 7.73 -18.58
C HIS A 245 -1.89 6.68 -19.05
N SER A 246 -2.12 5.41 -18.72
CA SER A 246 -1.25 4.31 -19.15
C SER A 246 -1.11 4.24 -20.68
N ASP A 247 -2.12 4.67 -21.44
CA ASP A 247 -2.08 4.72 -22.90
C ASP A 247 -1.03 5.68 -23.49
N ASP A 248 -0.56 6.65 -22.72
CA ASP A 248 0.52 7.55 -23.15
C ASP A 248 1.89 6.84 -23.18
N PHE A 249 1.95 5.59 -22.70
CA PHE A 249 3.16 4.79 -22.56
C PHE A 249 3.04 3.50 -23.39
N PRO A 250 4.05 3.12 -24.19
CA PRO A 250 4.01 1.91 -24.98
C PRO A 250 3.96 0.66 -24.08
N VAL A 251 3.26 -0.38 -24.54
CA VAL A 251 3.33 -1.71 -23.92
C VAL A 251 4.75 -2.24 -24.04
N GLU A 252 5.33 -2.61 -22.90
CA GLU A 252 6.67 -3.18 -22.82
C GLU A 252 6.60 -4.70 -22.89
N GLN A 253 5.82 -5.33 -22.01
CA GLN A 253 5.63 -6.79 -21.99
C GLN A 253 4.27 -7.16 -21.40
N CYS A 254 3.71 -8.27 -21.90
CA CYS A 254 2.57 -8.95 -21.29
C CYS A 254 2.98 -10.41 -21.05
N LEU A 255 2.93 -10.83 -19.79
CA LEU A 255 3.39 -12.13 -19.34
C LEU A 255 2.22 -12.93 -18.75
N ILE A 256 2.25 -14.25 -18.91
CA ILE A 256 1.28 -15.18 -18.34
C ILE A 256 1.98 -16.48 -17.89
N ASN A 257 1.50 -17.13 -16.82
CA ASN A 257 2.00 -18.45 -16.43
C ASN A 257 1.66 -19.51 -17.50
N SER A 258 2.58 -20.41 -17.84
CA SER A 258 2.43 -21.36 -18.95
C SER A 258 1.28 -22.36 -18.80
N ASN A 259 0.90 -22.72 -17.57
CA ASN A 259 -0.08 -23.76 -17.28
C ASN A 259 -1.53 -23.24 -17.09
N TRP A 260 -1.79 -21.95 -17.36
CA TRP A 260 -3.07 -21.31 -17.05
C TRP A 260 -4.31 -22.00 -17.64
N GLN A 261 -4.21 -22.54 -18.86
CA GLN A 261 -5.33 -23.25 -19.50
C GLN A 261 -5.64 -24.58 -18.81
N LYS A 262 -4.62 -25.25 -18.26
CA LYS A 262 -4.77 -26.51 -17.54
C LYS A 262 -5.30 -26.29 -16.13
N THR A 263 -4.82 -25.23 -15.46
CA THR A 263 -5.21 -24.92 -14.07
C THR A 263 -6.49 -24.10 -13.97
N GLY A 264 -6.91 -23.47 -15.07
CA GLY A 264 -8.01 -22.50 -15.07
C GLY A 264 -7.63 -21.13 -14.51
N LEU A 265 -6.36 -20.91 -14.14
CA LEU A 265 -5.89 -19.72 -13.44
C LEU A 265 -4.75 -19.03 -14.21
N ALA A 266 -5.08 -17.90 -14.83
CA ALA A 266 -4.15 -17.03 -15.54
C ALA A 266 -3.65 -15.91 -14.62
N SER A 267 -2.38 -16.01 -14.26
CA SER A 267 -1.60 -14.99 -13.53
C SER A 267 -0.83 -14.15 -14.55
N MET A 268 -1.35 -12.96 -14.83
CA MET A 268 -0.80 -12.08 -15.86
C MET A 268 -0.14 -10.85 -15.26
N VAL A 269 0.97 -10.45 -15.88
CA VAL A 269 1.65 -9.19 -15.59
C VAL A 269 1.82 -8.41 -16.89
N ILE A 270 1.30 -7.19 -16.92
CA ILE A 270 1.35 -6.31 -18.08
C ILE A 270 2.11 -5.07 -17.67
N THR A 271 3.10 -4.67 -18.46
CA THR A 271 3.88 -3.47 -18.19
C THR A 271 3.90 -2.52 -19.36
N ARG A 272 4.07 -1.24 -19.04
CA ARG A 272 4.22 -0.16 -20.01
C ARG A 272 5.42 0.70 -19.67
N SER A 273 6.20 1.04 -20.70
CA SER A 273 7.49 1.71 -20.56
C SER A 273 7.37 3.21 -20.40
N GLN A 274 7.92 3.72 -19.31
CA GLN A 274 8.08 5.16 -19.07
C GLN A 274 9.45 5.62 -19.55
N LYS A 275 9.53 6.86 -20.05
CA LYS A 275 10.74 7.45 -20.67
C LYS A 275 12.00 7.47 -19.80
N ASP A 276 11.89 7.19 -18.50
CA ASP A 276 13.00 7.22 -17.53
C ASP A 276 13.44 5.84 -17.02
N GLY A 277 13.19 4.77 -17.81
CA GLY A 277 13.58 3.39 -17.46
C GLY A 277 12.73 2.79 -16.34
N LYS A 278 11.50 3.30 -16.20
CA LYS A 278 10.52 2.82 -15.23
C LYS A 278 9.31 2.24 -15.94
N LEU A 279 8.53 1.49 -15.18
CA LEU A 279 7.37 0.76 -15.67
C LEU A 279 6.11 1.20 -14.92
N ILE A 280 5.04 1.30 -15.69
CA ILE A 280 3.69 1.07 -15.20
C ILE A 280 3.47 -0.44 -15.24
N VAL A 281 2.86 -1.00 -14.19
CA VAL A 281 2.63 -2.43 -14.03
C VAL A 281 1.17 -2.65 -13.64
N GLY A 282 0.53 -3.62 -14.29
CA GLY A 282 -0.77 -4.17 -13.95
C GLY A 282 -0.64 -5.67 -13.76
N VAL A 283 -1.15 -6.18 -12.65
CA VAL A 283 -1.18 -7.60 -12.32
C VAL A 283 -2.64 -8.04 -12.30
N PHE A 284 -2.93 -9.18 -12.92
CA PHE A 284 -4.28 -9.68 -13.09
C PHE A 284 -4.30 -11.18 -12.80
N LEU A 285 -5.10 -11.58 -11.82
CA LEU A 285 -5.37 -12.98 -11.52
C LEU A 285 -6.76 -13.34 -12.04
N VAL A 286 -6.80 -14.11 -13.11
CA VAL A 286 -8.02 -14.44 -13.86
C VAL A 286 -8.33 -15.91 -13.75
N ASP A 287 -9.50 -16.23 -13.22
CA ASP A 287 -10.12 -17.54 -13.26
C ASP A 287 -10.98 -17.65 -14.52
N ILE A 288 -10.52 -18.48 -15.46
CA ILE A 288 -11.20 -18.70 -16.74
C ILE A 288 -12.29 -19.77 -16.67
N PHE A 289 -12.39 -20.51 -15.56
CA PHE A 289 -13.35 -21.59 -15.38
C PHE A 289 -14.63 -21.14 -14.66
N CYS A 290 -14.55 -20.11 -13.82
CA CYS A 290 -15.70 -19.66 -13.04
C CYS A 290 -15.69 -18.16 -12.71
N LEU A 291 -14.80 -17.71 -11.83
CA LEU A 291 -14.96 -16.43 -11.12
C LEU A 291 -14.51 -15.19 -11.91
N GLY A 292 -13.90 -15.34 -13.07
CA GLY A 292 -13.41 -14.21 -13.87
C GLY A 292 -12.21 -13.54 -13.22
N LEU A 293 -12.12 -12.21 -13.28
CA LEU A 293 -11.01 -11.48 -12.65
C LEU A 293 -11.13 -11.46 -11.11
N LYS A 294 -10.46 -12.42 -10.47
CA LYS A 294 -10.46 -12.63 -9.01
C LYS A 294 -9.70 -11.54 -8.26
N ASP A 295 -8.54 -11.14 -8.77
CA ASP A 295 -7.74 -10.09 -8.15
C ASP A 295 -6.97 -9.27 -9.16
N THR A 296 -6.68 -8.03 -8.79
CA THR A 296 -5.88 -7.13 -9.60
C THR A 296 -5.16 -6.08 -8.77
N PHE A 297 -3.91 -5.86 -9.15
CA PHE A 297 -3.03 -4.87 -8.57
C PHE A 297 -2.43 -4.01 -9.68
N PHE A 298 -2.07 -2.77 -9.36
CA PHE A 298 -1.44 -1.90 -10.32
C PHE A 298 -0.48 -0.93 -9.61
N ASN A 299 0.54 -0.51 -10.33
CA ASN A 299 1.58 0.34 -9.79
C ASN A 299 2.30 1.09 -10.94
N ALA A 300 2.98 2.19 -10.64
CA ALA A 300 3.71 3.00 -11.60
C ALA A 300 5.03 3.51 -11.00
N ASN A 301 5.94 3.97 -11.87
CA ASN A 301 7.28 4.41 -11.52
C ASN A 301 8.16 3.30 -10.94
N ILE A 302 7.95 2.05 -11.36
CA ILE A 302 8.76 0.90 -10.92
C ILE A 302 10.03 0.83 -11.78
N PRO A 303 11.25 0.91 -11.21
CA PRO A 303 12.48 0.69 -11.98
C PRO A 303 12.48 -0.70 -12.66
N ALA A 304 12.80 -0.76 -13.96
CA ALA A 304 12.71 -2.00 -14.74
C ALA A 304 13.62 -3.12 -14.20
N ASP A 305 14.83 -2.77 -13.76
CA ASP A 305 15.80 -3.67 -13.11
C ASP A 305 15.23 -4.35 -11.86
N GLN A 306 14.58 -3.57 -10.99
CA GLN A 306 13.96 -4.12 -9.77
C GLN A 306 12.74 -4.98 -10.06
N PHE A 307 12.03 -4.67 -11.14
CA PHE A 307 10.85 -5.40 -11.55
C PHE A 307 11.21 -6.80 -12.07
N GLU A 308 12.20 -6.89 -12.95
CA GLU A 308 12.60 -8.17 -13.56
C GLU A 308 13.28 -9.10 -12.55
N ASP A 309 14.28 -8.60 -11.82
CA ASP A 309 15.11 -9.46 -10.97
C ASP A 309 14.43 -9.91 -9.66
N ILE A 310 13.48 -9.12 -9.15
CA ILE A 310 12.91 -9.35 -7.82
C ILE A 310 11.43 -9.69 -7.90
N PHE A 311 10.64 -8.92 -8.66
CA PHE A 311 9.19 -9.08 -8.67
C PHE A 311 8.76 -10.28 -9.53
N LEU A 312 9.17 -10.34 -10.79
CA LEU A 312 8.75 -11.40 -11.71
C LEU A 312 9.18 -12.79 -11.24
N ARG A 313 10.44 -12.94 -10.81
CA ARG A 313 10.96 -14.23 -10.30
C ARG A 313 10.17 -14.75 -9.11
N LYS A 314 9.82 -13.88 -8.16
CA LYS A 314 9.00 -14.27 -6.98
C LYS A 314 7.56 -14.55 -7.37
N TYR A 315 6.97 -13.69 -8.22
CA TYR A 315 5.57 -13.81 -8.62
C TYR A 315 5.30 -15.13 -9.37
N TYR A 316 6.19 -15.50 -10.29
CA TYR A 316 6.09 -16.75 -11.05
C TYR A 316 6.83 -17.93 -10.38
N GLN A 317 7.26 -17.80 -9.12
CA GLN A 317 7.92 -18.88 -8.36
C GLN A 317 9.12 -19.52 -9.09
N ASN A 318 9.96 -18.70 -9.74
CA ASN A 318 11.08 -19.10 -10.61
C ASN A 318 10.69 -19.94 -11.84
N THR A 319 9.40 -20.04 -12.17
CA THR A 319 8.96 -20.59 -13.46
C THR A 319 8.98 -19.48 -14.50
N GLU A 320 9.45 -19.80 -15.71
CA GLU A 320 9.50 -18.83 -16.80
C GLU A 320 8.08 -18.57 -17.35
N PRO A 321 7.60 -17.32 -17.33
CA PRO A 321 6.31 -16.97 -17.91
C PRO A 321 6.39 -16.91 -19.44
N VAL A 322 5.24 -17.02 -20.08
CA VAL A 322 5.10 -16.88 -21.53
C VAL A 322 4.78 -15.43 -21.87
N THR A 323 5.47 -14.88 -22.86
CA THR A 323 5.15 -13.55 -23.41
C THR A 323 3.99 -13.66 -24.39
N ILE A 324 2.99 -12.79 -24.24
CA ILE A 324 1.80 -12.71 -25.10
C ILE A 324 1.57 -11.29 -25.60
N GLY A 325 0.71 -11.12 -26.61
CA GLY A 325 0.27 -9.80 -27.06
C GLY A 325 -0.77 -9.19 -26.13
N ILE A 326 -0.80 -7.85 -26.03
CA ILE A 326 -1.77 -7.11 -25.19
C ILE A 326 -3.23 -7.44 -25.55
N ASN A 327 -3.54 -7.63 -26.83
CA ASN A 327 -4.88 -8.01 -27.28
C ASN A 327 -5.28 -9.41 -26.80
N TYR A 328 -4.33 -10.36 -26.77
CA TYR A 328 -4.61 -11.69 -26.24
C TYR A 328 -4.83 -11.65 -24.72
N ALA A 329 -4.04 -10.85 -24.00
CA ALA A 329 -4.24 -10.63 -22.56
C ALA A 329 -5.62 -9.99 -22.27
N LYS A 330 -6.03 -8.99 -23.05
CA LYS A 330 -7.37 -8.39 -22.97
C LYS A 330 -8.46 -9.42 -23.27
N GLU A 331 -8.30 -10.27 -24.29
CA GLU A 331 -9.27 -11.30 -24.66
C GLU A 331 -9.50 -12.28 -23.48
N ILE A 332 -8.42 -12.70 -22.81
CA ILE A 332 -8.49 -13.53 -21.59
C ILE A 332 -9.23 -12.79 -20.47
N ILE A 333 -8.80 -11.57 -20.13
CA ILE A 333 -9.35 -10.81 -18.99
C ILE A 333 -10.83 -10.49 -19.20
N PHE A 334 -11.17 -9.85 -20.32
CA PHE A 334 -12.54 -9.41 -20.58
C PHE A 334 -13.46 -10.59 -20.86
N GLY A 335 -13.01 -11.61 -21.59
CA GLY A 335 -13.81 -12.81 -21.81
C GLY A 335 -14.13 -13.55 -20.52
N ALA A 336 -13.17 -13.65 -19.58
CA ALA A 336 -13.40 -14.27 -18.28
C ALA A 336 -14.35 -13.42 -17.40
N ILE A 337 -14.22 -12.09 -17.45
CA ILE A 337 -15.15 -11.17 -16.76
C ILE A 337 -16.58 -11.33 -17.31
N ASP A 338 -16.74 -11.37 -18.63
CA ASP A 338 -18.05 -11.50 -19.26
C ASP A 338 -18.68 -12.88 -18.99
N TYR A 339 -17.86 -13.92 -18.94
CA TYR A 339 -18.29 -15.25 -18.49
C TYR A 339 -18.75 -15.24 -17.04
N ALA A 340 -17.95 -14.69 -16.12
CA ALA A 340 -18.25 -14.64 -14.70
C ALA A 340 -19.48 -13.78 -14.36
N ARG A 341 -19.73 -12.71 -15.11
CA ARG A 341 -20.95 -11.89 -14.97
C ARG A 341 -22.22 -12.67 -15.24
N LYS A 342 -22.20 -13.59 -16.22
CA LYS A 342 -23.34 -14.50 -16.47
C LYS A 342 -23.61 -15.42 -15.29
N LEU A 343 -22.60 -15.66 -14.45
CA LEU A 343 -22.67 -16.42 -13.20
C LEU A 343 -22.98 -15.54 -11.97
N GLY A 344 -23.19 -14.23 -12.17
CA GLY A 344 -23.47 -13.26 -11.11
C GLY A 344 -22.23 -12.73 -10.38
N PHE A 345 -21.02 -12.94 -10.90
CA PHE A 345 -19.80 -12.42 -10.30
C PHE A 345 -19.32 -11.16 -11.01
N GLU A 346 -18.99 -10.12 -10.23
CA GLU A 346 -18.36 -8.90 -10.73
C GLU A 346 -16.85 -8.96 -10.52
N PRO A 347 -16.04 -8.34 -11.42
CA PRO A 347 -14.60 -8.31 -11.26
C PRO A 347 -14.21 -7.55 -9.99
N GLN A 348 -13.02 -7.88 -9.49
CA GLN A 348 -12.45 -7.21 -8.32
C GLN A 348 -12.46 -5.67 -8.47
N LYS A 349 -12.82 -4.95 -7.39
CA LYS A 349 -13.13 -3.50 -7.41
C LYS A 349 -12.01 -2.61 -7.97
N ASN A 350 -10.75 -2.95 -7.74
CA ASN A 350 -9.57 -2.24 -8.24
C ASN A 350 -9.45 -2.32 -9.77
N PHE A 351 -10.21 -3.21 -10.43
CA PHE A 351 -10.26 -3.28 -11.89
C PHE A 351 -10.72 -1.97 -12.52
N LYS A 352 -11.52 -1.15 -11.80
CA LYS A 352 -11.87 0.21 -12.24
C LYS A 352 -10.65 1.07 -12.57
N LEU A 353 -9.50 0.78 -11.95
CA LEU A 353 -8.23 1.47 -12.14
C LEU A 353 -7.19 0.61 -12.88
N SER A 354 -7.00 -0.66 -12.52
CA SER A 354 -5.99 -1.49 -13.21
C SER A 354 -6.29 -1.70 -14.70
N LYS A 355 -7.56 -1.65 -15.11
CA LYS A 355 -7.95 -1.76 -16.53
C LYS A 355 -7.25 -0.73 -17.42
N TYR A 356 -6.87 0.44 -16.90
CA TYR A 356 -6.18 1.44 -17.70
C TYR A 356 -4.82 0.95 -18.17
N VAL A 357 -4.14 0.06 -17.43
CA VAL A 357 -2.87 -0.55 -17.86
C VAL A 357 -3.06 -1.39 -19.13
N LEU A 358 -4.23 -1.99 -19.33
CA LEU A 358 -4.58 -2.70 -20.57
C LEU A 358 -4.66 -1.73 -21.75
N GLY A 359 -5.08 -0.50 -21.49
CA GLY A 359 -5.26 0.54 -22.49
C GLY A 359 -6.59 0.52 -23.21
N THR A 360 -6.83 1.58 -23.98
CA THR A 360 -8.09 1.88 -24.67
C THR A 360 -8.17 1.34 -26.10
N GLU A 361 -7.07 0.77 -26.62
CA GLU A 361 -7.08 0.14 -27.94
C GLU A 361 -8.20 -0.88 -28.05
N LYS A 362 -8.91 -0.86 -29.19
CA LYS A 362 -10.10 -1.66 -29.43
C LYS A 362 -9.76 -3.15 -29.34
N LEU A 363 -10.47 -3.85 -28.47
CA LEU A 363 -10.37 -5.30 -28.33
C LEU A 363 -10.82 -6.00 -29.62
N THR A 364 -10.00 -6.93 -30.09
CA THR A 364 -10.32 -7.87 -31.17
C THR A 364 -10.25 -9.29 -30.64
N TYR A 365 -11.33 -10.06 -30.80
CA TYR A 365 -11.39 -11.47 -30.42
C TYR A 365 -10.87 -12.31 -31.59
N GLN A 366 -9.72 -12.96 -31.43
CA GLN A 366 -9.07 -13.72 -32.50
C GLN A 366 -8.67 -15.14 -32.06
N HIS A 367 -8.63 -15.42 -30.75
CA HIS A 367 -8.02 -16.64 -30.22
C HIS A 367 -9.04 -17.69 -29.77
N ASN A 368 -10.35 -17.42 -29.93
CA ASN A 368 -11.44 -18.36 -29.60
C ASN A 368 -11.27 -19.03 -28.24
N ILE A 369 -10.95 -18.23 -27.22
CA ILE A 369 -10.69 -18.71 -25.86
C ILE A 369 -11.97 -19.34 -25.29
N LYS A 370 -11.83 -20.54 -24.74
CA LYS A 370 -12.92 -21.23 -24.04
C LYS A 370 -12.93 -20.82 -22.57
N PHE A 371 -14.09 -20.44 -22.07
CA PHE A 371 -14.35 -20.15 -20.66
C PHE A 371 -15.31 -21.21 -20.10
N GLY A 372 -15.18 -21.51 -18.82
CA GLY A 372 -15.77 -22.68 -18.20
C GLY A 372 -14.78 -23.85 -18.07
N GLY A 373 -15.08 -24.76 -17.16
CA GLY A 373 -14.27 -25.96 -16.93
C GLY A 373 -14.27 -26.92 -18.13
N PRO A 374 -13.47 -28.00 -18.06
CA PRO A 374 -13.26 -28.92 -19.19
C PRO A 374 -14.52 -29.54 -19.80
N GLU A 375 -15.60 -29.68 -19.01
CA GLU A 375 -16.89 -30.23 -19.43
C GLU A 375 -17.86 -29.17 -20.01
N GLY A 376 -17.42 -27.93 -20.18
CA GLY A 376 -18.26 -26.82 -20.65
C GLY A 376 -19.21 -26.25 -19.59
N LYS A 377 -19.08 -26.70 -18.33
CA LYS A 377 -19.76 -26.14 -17.15
C LYS A 377 -18.78 -25.32 -16.30
N PRO A 378 -19.25 -24.38 -15.46
CA PRO A 378 -18.37 -23.71 -14.51
C PRO A 378 -17.68 -24.73 -13.61
N LEU A 379 -16.37 -24.55 -13.41
CA LEU A 379 -15.59 -25.29 -12.43
C LEU A 379 -15.01 -24.30 -11.43
N TYR A 380 -15.57 -24.26 -10.23
CA TYR A 380 -15.10 -23.41 -9.15
C TYR A 380 -14.02 -24.13 -8.34
N ILE A 381 -12.81 -23.60 -8.35
CA ILE A 381 -11.72 -24.09 -7.50
C ILE A 381 -11.51 -23.08 -6.37
N ALA A 382 -11.78 -23.51 -5.14
CA ALA A 382 -11.71 -22.63 -3.99
C ALA A 382 -10.27 -22.16 -3.75
N GLY A 383 -10.10 -20.84 -3.83
CA GLY A 383 -8.88 -20.17 -3.40
C GLY A 383 -8.86 -19.99 -1.88
N PRO A 384 -7.68 -19.80 -1.28
CA PRO A 384 -7.51 -19.66 0.17
C PRO A 384 -8.22 -18.43 0.78
N TYR A 385 -8.66 -17.48 -0.05
CA TYR A 385 -9.32 -16.24 0.36
C TYR A 385 -10.79 -16.15 -0.10
N ASP A 386 -11.31 -17.20 -0.73
CA ASP A 386 -12.67 -17.20 -1.26
C ASP A 386 -13.68 -17.55 -0.15
N ASP A 387 -14.82 -16.87 -0.13
CA ASP A 387 -16.00 -17.32 0.62
C ASP A 387 -16.70 -18.41 -0.19
N TYR A 388 -16.14 -19.62 -0.15
CA TYR A 388 -16.59 -20.74 -0.96
C TYR A 388 -18.05 -21.11 -0.69
N LYS A 389 -18.54 -20.92 0.55
CA LYS A 389 -19.95 -21.17 0.90
C LYS A 389 -20.87 -20.23 0.14
N LYS A 390 -20.54 -18.93 0.11
CA LYS A 390 -21.32 -17.94 -0.63
C LYS A 390 -21.28 -18.19 -2.14
N ILE A 391 -20.11 -18.51 -2.68
CA ILE A 391 -19.91 -18.77 -4.12
C ILE A 391 -20.70 -20.00 -4.56
N VAL A 392 -20.57 -21.12 -3.84
CA VAL A 392 -21.31 -22.36 -4.13
C VAL A 392 -22.81 -22.10 -4.03
N ARG A 393 -23.29 -21.41 -2.99
CA ARG A 393 -24.72 -21.07 -2.87
C ARG A 393 -25.22 -20.27 -4.09
N GLN A 394 -24.48 -19.25 -4.51
CA GLN A 394 -24.85 -18.45 -5.67
C GLN A 394 -24.90 -19.28 -6.96
N LEU A 395 -23.92 -20.17 -7.17
CA LEU A 395 -23.91 -21.06 -8.32
C LEU A 395 -25.06 -22.06 -8.27
N THR A 396 -25.39 -22.61 -7.10
CA THR A 396 -26.54 -23.50 -6.91
C THR A 396 -27.86 -22.79 -7.17
N GLU A 397 -28.04 -21.56 -6.67
CA GLU A 397 -29.24 -20.74 -6.90
C GLU A 397 -29.45 -20.44 -8.40
N LEU A 398 -28.36 -20.20 -9.14
CA LEU A 398 -28.41 -19.83 -10.54
C LEU A 398 -28.51 -21.03 -11.51
N LEU A 399 -27.75 -22.09 -11.25
CA LEU A 399 -27.54 -23.20 -12.20
C LEU A 399 -28.18 -24.52 -11.75
N GLY A 400 -28.67 -24.59 -10.51
CA GLY A 400 -29.16 -25.81 -9.89
C GLY A 400 -28.05 -26.78 -9.48
N GLU A 401 -28.44 -27.84 -8.77
CA GLU A 401 -27.54 -28.93 -8.41
C GLU A 401 -27.02 -29.65 -9.67
N GLY A 402 -25.71 -29.86 -9.77
CA GLY A 402 -25.06 -30.46 -10.94
C GLY A 402 -24.87 -29.52 -12.14
N GLY A 403 -25.25 -28.25 -12.02
CA GLY A 403 -25.03 -27.21 -13.03
C GLY A 403 -23.58 -26.69 -13.09
N PHE A 404 -22.76 -27.01 -12.09
CA PHE A 404 -21.36 -26.64 -11.97
C PHE A 404 -20.59 -27.70 -11.18
N HIS A 405 -19.27 -27.68 -11.32
CA HIS A 405 -18.35 -28.46 -10.50
C HIS A 405 -17.63 -27.56 -9.51
N PHE A 406 -17.20 -28.14 -8.39
CA PHE A 406 -16.37 -27.43 -7.43
C PHE A 406 -15.30 -28.32 -6.81
N ILE A 407 -14.17 -27.70 -6.46
CA ILE A 407 -13.11 -28.31 -5.66
C ILE A 407 -12.91 -27.41 -4.43
N LEU A 408 -13.21 -27.96 -3.26
CA LEU A 408 -13.04 -27.28 -1.97
C LEU A 408 -11.76 -27.75 -1.27
N PRO A 409 -11.18 -26.94 -0.37
CA PRO A 409 -10.13 -27.42 0.52
C PRO A 409 -10.64 -28.62 1.34
N SER A 410 -9.75 -29.58 1.60
CA SER A 410 -10.00 -30.63 2.59
C SER A 410 -10.16 -30.02 3.97
N GLU A 411 -11.18 -30.46 4.72
CA GLU A 411 -11.38 -30.06 6.12
C GLU A 411 -10.21 -30.41 7.03
#